data_AF-A0A6A3CDB1-F1
#
_entry.id   AF-A0A6A3CDB1-F1
#
_cell.length_a   1.000
_cell.length_b   1.000
_cell.length_c   1.000
_cell.angle_alpha   90.00
_cell.angle_beta   90.00
_cell.angle_gamma   90.00
#
_symmetry.space_group_name_H-M   'P 1'
#
loop_
_entity.id
_entity.type
_entity.pdbx_description
1 polymer ?
#
loop_
_entity_poly.entity_id
_entity_poly.type
_entity_poly.pdbx_seq_one_letter_code
_entity_poly.pdbx_strand_id
1 'polypeptide(L)'
;MEISYNPSIALQSHQSLIIATIVTLLPLLLAVWSLFKRPHKSNVSAPATSTGKEETRQATPSSSCNGATDSAAFLNDGRAGAVDEEMVTADVSKVAAEMQSGASMMEQLVPEITTHALSYLDYPSLCRLSMTNSLMRKAANDDNAWKALYHKDFTLEQDSVTPVNGWKAYYAATRAIMNVNTEFFNIIRSRSFPAMSCFWLNADYVKCIHASGEHYSGYNAVIQSWQVAFNWEQDVDFQVRDVRARVLTDMAWVTMKTFVDIDSGPFNMTNVFEFHHGRWYLVHHHSSVMLPAGGDMGQQIHG
;
A
#
# COMPACT_ATOMS: atom_id res chain seq x y z
N MET A 1 -5.17 45.83 37.27
CA MET A 1 -4.30 44.88 36.54
C MET A 1 -4.69 43.50 37.00
N GLU A 2 -5.65 42.88 36.33
CA GLU A 2 -6.07 41.51 36.66
C GLU A 2 -5.20 40.51 35.91
N ILE A 3 -4.91 39.37 36.53
CA ILE A 3 -4.12 38.28 35.95
C ILE A 3 -5.07 37.12 35.67
N SER A 4 -5.47 36.97 34.41
CA SER A 4 -6.28 35.84 33.96
C SER A 4 -5.41 34.58 33.85
N TYR A 5 -5.66 33.61 34.72
CA TYR A 5 -4.96 32.32 34.71
C TYR A 5 -5.43 31.49 33.50
N ASN A 6 -4.49 31.13 32.61
CA ASN A 6 -4.79 30.37 31.40
C ASN A 6 -4.79 28.85 31.68
N PRO A 7 -5.94 28.15 31.60
CA PRO A 7 -6.05 26.75 32.04
C PRO A 7 -5.28 25.74 31.18
N SER A 8 -4.91 26.11 29.95
CA SER A 8 -4.27 25.19 28.98
C SER A 8 -2.95 24.58 29.47
N ILE A 9 -2.18 25.31 30.27
CA ILE A 9 -0.86 24.88 30.77
C ILE A 9 -0.99 23.71 31.77
N ALA A 10 -2.04 23.72 32.60
CA ALA A 10 -2.27 22.67 33.59
C ALA A 10 -2.61 21.33 32.92
N LEU A 11 -3.44 21.35 31.88
CA LEU A 11 -3.89 20.15 31.18
C LEU A 11 -2.73 19.41 30.48
N GLN A 12 -1.77 20.17 29.93
CA GLN A 12 -0.60 19.63 29.24
C GLN A 12 0.36 18.89 30.19
N SER A 13 0.49 19.36 31.44
CA SER A 13 1.27 18.69 32.50
C SER A 13 0.71 17.30 32.84
N HIS A 14 -0.62 17.19 32.97
CA HIS A 14 -1.26 15.92 33.33
C HIS A 14 -1.13 14.83 32.25
N GLN A 15 -1.15 15.18 30.95
CA GLN A 15 -0.98 14.18 29.90
C GLN A 15 0.42 13.52 29.93
N SER A 16 1.48 14.29 30.17
CA SER A 16 2.84 13.76 30.30
C SER A 16 2.98 12.76 31.45
N LEU A 17 2.33 13.02 32.60
CA LEU A 17 2.31 12.12 33.76
C LEU A 17 1.50 10.84 33.50
N ILE A 18 0.40 10.92 32.75
CA ILE A 18 -0.40 9.75 32.36
C ILE A 18 0.39 8.85 31.39
N ILE A 19 1.10 9.43 30.41
CA ILE A 19 1.93 8.66 29.48
C ILE A 19 3.08 7.97 30.21
N ALA A 20 3.78 8.68 31.11
CA ALA A 20 4.89 8.11 31.89
C ALA A 20 4.47 6.96 32.82
N THR A 21 3.27 7.03 33.41
CA THR A 21 2.73 5.95 34.27
C THR A 21 2.26 4.74 33.47
N ILE A 22 1.68 4.92 32.28
CA ILE A 22 1.33 3.80 31.38
C ILE A 22 2.59 3.06 30.92
N VAL A 23 3.63 3.78 30.48
CA VAL A 23 4.88 3.20 29.96
C VAL A 23 5.65 2.42 31.04
N THR A 24 5.50 2.76 32.32
CA THR A 24 6.18 2.07 33.44
C THR A 24 5.38 0.91 34.04
N LEU A 25 4.04 0.96 34.03
CA LEU A 25 3.20 -0.12 34.58
C LEU A 25 2.94 -1.26 33.59
N LEU A 26 2.86 -0.98 32.28
CA LEU A 26 2.57 -1.99 31.26
C LEU A 26 3.64 -3.11 31.19
N PRO A 27 4.97 -2.83 31.24
CA PRO A 27 5.99 -3.89 31.29
C PRO A 27 5.91 -4.74 32.57
N LEU A 28 5.56 -4.11 33.70
CA LEU A 28 5.45 -4.78 34.99
C LEU A 28 4.30 -5.80 34.99
N LEU A 29 3.14 -5.43 34.44
CA LEU A 29 1.99 -6.33 34.26
C LEU A 29 2.29 -7.50 33.32
N LEU A 30 3.02 -7.26 32.22
CA LEU A 30 3.45 -8.32 31.29
C LEU A 30 4.44 -9.29 31.94
N ALA A 31 5.39 -8.79 32.74
CA ALA A 31 6.31 -9.60 33.52
C ALA A 31 5.58 -10.48 34.54
N VAL A 32 4.63 -9.91 35.31
CA VAL A 32 3.82 -10.67 36.27
C VAL A 32 2.96 -11.73 35.56
N TRP A 33 2.35 -11.42 34.41
CA TRP A 33 1.56 -12.40 33.64
C TRP A 33 2.40 -13.56 33.10
N SER A 34 3.70 -13.35 32.82
CA SER A 34 4.61 -14.43 32.42
C SER A 34 4.82 -15.48 33.52
N LEU A 35 4.84 -15.06 34.80
CA LEU A 35 5.05 -15.94 35.95
C LEU A 35 3.84 -16.86 36.24
N PHE A 36 2.64 -16.50 35.79
CA PHE A 36 1.43 -17.31 35.96
C PHE A 36 1.20 -18.34 34.85
N LYS A 37 2.02 -18.36 33.79
CA LYS A 37 1.92 -19.35 32.71
C LYS A 37 2.53 -20.69 33.15
N ARG A 38 1.71 -21.55 33.76
CA ARG A 38 2.07 -22.96 34.06
C ARG A 38 2.53 -23.67 32.78
N PRO A 39 3.67 -24.39 32.79
CA PRO A 39 4.13 -25.14 31.62
C PRO A 39 3.22 -26.36 31.37
N HIS A 40 2.66 -26.44 30.17
CA HIS A 40 1.92 -27.63 29.73
C HIS A 40 2.93 -28.75 29.43
N LYS A 41 2.91 -29.85 30.20
CA LYS A 41 3.68 -31.04 29.85
C LYS A 41 3.11 -31.66 28.57
N SER A 42 3.99 -32.00 27.63
CA SER A 42 3.71 -32.94 26.54
C SER A 42 4.63 -34.15 26.72
N ASN A 43 4.05 -35.34 26.78
CA ASN A 43 4.82 -36.59 26.85
C ASN A 43 5.05 -37.10 25.43
N VAL A 44 6.29 -37.08 24.95
CA VAL A 44 6.72 -37.84 23.77
C VAL A 44 8.01 -38.56 24.10
N SER A 45 7.96 -39.90 24.06
CA SER A 45 9.10 -40.79 24.25
C SER A 45 9.86 -41.01 22.94
N ALA A 46 11.18 -41.00 22.98
CA ALA A 46 12.04 -41.32 21.84
C ALA A 46 13.18 -42.28 22.25
N PRO A 47 13.57 -43.25 21.40
CA PRO A 47 14.79 -44.04 21.59
C PRO A 47 15.88 -43.74 20.54
N ALA A 48 17.06 -43.39 21.05
CA ALA A 48 18.42 -43.71 20.57
C ALA A 48 18.73 -43.85 19.05
N THR A 49 19.46 -42.86 18.53
CA THR A 49 20.74 -42.97 17.75
C THR A 49 21.10 -44.22 16.95
N SER A 50 21.52 -44.01 15.69
CA SER A 50 22.83 -44.49 15.19
C SER A 50 23.34 -43.66 14.01
N THR A 51 24.60 -43.83 13.61
CA THR A 51 25.35 -43.01 12.63
C THR A 51 25.64 -43.75 11.32
N GLY A 52 25.62 -43.05 10.18
CA GLY A 52 26.08 -43.55 8.87
C GLY A 52 26.49 -42.41 7.91
N LYS A 53 27.29 -42.71 6.87
CA LYS A 53 27.89 -41.71 5.96
C LYS A 53 27.45 -41.91 4.49
N GLU A 54 27.48 -40.80 3.76
CA GLU A 54 27.93 -40.64 2.36
C GLU A 54 27.11 -41.13 1.14
N GLU A 55 27.45 -40.46 0.03
CA GLU A 55 27.23 -40.75 -1.40
C GLU A 55 25.88 -40.42 -2.09
N THR A 56 25.93 -40.53 -3.43
CA THR A 56 25.37 -39.56 -4.38
C THR A 56 24.72 -40.27 -5.56
N ARG A 57 23.52 -39.84 -6.01
CA ARG A 57 23.15 -39.63 -7.44
C ARG A 57 21.70 -39.21 -7.68
N GLN A 58 21.44 -38.76 -8.92
CA GLN A 58 20.14 -38.37 -9.47
C GLN A 58 19.25 -39.58 -9.76
N ALA A 59 17.92 -39.41 -9.73
CA ALA A 59 17.02 -39.74 -10.85
C ALA A 59 15.53 -39.43 -10.58
N THR A 60 14.89 -38.70 -11.48
CA THR A 60 13.46 -38.84 -11.88
C THR A 60 13.37 -39.88 -13.03
N PRO A 61 12.19 -40.39 -13.51
CA PRO A 61 10.84 -39.77 -13.46
C PRO A 61 9.60 -40.71 -13.30
N SER A 62 8.43 -40.06 -13.20
CA SER A 62 7.12 -40.41 -13.81
C SER A 62 6.48 -41.82 -13.74
N SER A 63 5.25 -41.85 -13.23
CA SER A 63 4.07 -42.47 -13.88
C SER A 63 2.79 -41.75 -13.36
N SER A 64 1.60 -41.75 -13.96
CA SER A 64 1.03 -42.02 -15.30
C SER A 64 -0.30 -42.77 -15.15
N CYS A 65 -1.37 -42.12 -15.57
CA CYS A 65 -2.80 -42.44 -15.48
C CYS A 65 -3.24 -43.78 -16.12
N ASN A 66 -4.37 -44.38 -15.66
CA ASN A 66 -5.63 -44.60 -16.43
C ASN A 66 -6.53 -45.77 -15.92
N GLY A 67 -7.82 -45.74 -16.30
CA GLY A 67 -8.89 -46.71 -15.98
C GLY A 67 -10.11 -46.01 -15.32
N ALA A 68 -11.31 -45.83 -15.90
CA ALA A 68 -12.08 -46.51 -16.97
C ALA A 68 -12.59 -47.92 -16.57
N THR A 69 -13.87 -48.31 -16.73
CA THR A 69 -15.06 -47.65 -17.36
C THR A 69 -16.39 -48.36 -16.96
N ASP A 70 -17.53 -47.65 -17.06
CA ASP A 70 -18.93 -48.11 -17.34
C ASP A 70 -19.65 -49.17 -16.44
N SER A 71 -20.89 -48.95 -15.95
CA SER A 71 -22.25 -48.91 -16.58
C SER A 71 -22.85 -50.31 -16.87
N ALA A 72 -24.11 -50.71 -16.58
CA ALA A 72 -25.29 -50.12 -15.89
C ALA A 72 -26.12 -51.28 -15.21
N ALA A 73 -27.46 -51.40 -15.01
CA ALA A 73 -28.70 -50.74 -15.48
C ALA A 73 -29.98 -51.10 -14.62
N PHE A 74 -31.16 -50.65 -15.08
CA PHE A 74 -32.60 -50.89 -14.74
C PHE A 74 -33.05 -52.26 -14.14
N LEU A 75 -34.17 -52.36 -13.39
CA LEU A 75 -35.58 -52.27 -13.85
C LEU A 75 -36.65 -52.01 -12.74
N ASN A 76 -37.78 -51.39 -13.16
CA ASN A 76 -39.23 -51.50 -12.79
C ASN A 76 -39.72 -52.10 -11.44
N ASP A 77 -40.97 -51.89 -10.97
CA ASP A 77 -42.04 -50.86 -11.10
C ASP A 77 -43.19 -51.32 -10.13
N GLY A 78 -44.04 -50.43 -9.60
CA GLY A 78 -45.11 -50.82 -8.66
C GLY A 78 -45.90 -49.64 -8.05
N ARG A 79 -47.23 -49.78 -7.94
CA ARG A 79 -48.15 -48.62 -7.88
C ARG A 79 -49.21 -48.68 -6.76
N ALA A 80 -49.34 -47.52 -6.08
CA ALA A 80 -50.48 -46.96 -5.34
C ALA A 80 -50.99 -47.61 -4.04
N GLY A 81 -51.27 -46.72 -3.08
CA GLY A 81 -52.05 -46.92 -1.86
C GLY A 81 -51.99 -45.62 -1.06
N ALA A 82 -53.12 -44.90 -0.92
CA ALA A 82 -53.17 -43.57 -0.31
C ALA A 82 -54.32 -43.48 0.72
N VAL A 83 -54.03 -42.89 1.87
CA VAL A 83 -54.97 -42.30 2.83
C VAL A 83 -54.25 -41.11 3.47
N ASP A 84 -54.99 -40.05 3.81
CA ASP A 84 -54.47 -38.74 4.22
C ASP A 84 -54.07 -38.67 5.70
N GLU A 85 -53.15 -37.75 6.02
CA GLU A 85 -53.27 -36.92 7.23
C GLU A 85 -52.60 -35.55 7.01
N GLU A 86 -53.29 -34.47 7.39
CA GLU A 86 -52.92 -33.08 7.08
C GLU A 86 -52.45 -32.34 8.35
N MET A 87 -51.17 -31.96 8.45
CA MET A 87 -50.76 -30.93 9.43
C MET A 87 -49.47 -30.17 9.10
N VAL A 88 -49.62 -28.88 8.81
CA VAL A 88 -48.70 -27.74 9.10
C VAL A 88 -47.18 -27.97 8.96
N THR A 89 -46.63 -27.73 7.75
CA THR A 89 -45.17 -27.53 7.54
C THR A 89 -44.80 -26.36 6.61
N ALA A 90 -45.77 -25.55 6.18
CA ALA A 90 -45.60 -24.57 5.09
C ALA A 90 -44.67 -23.37 5.41
N ASP A 91 -44.48 -23.00 6.68
CA ASP A 91 -43.79 -21.76 7.07
C ASP A 91 -42.29 -21.98 7.40
N VAL A 92 -41.95 -23.12 8.02
CA VAL A 92 -40.57 -23.47 8.41
C VAL A 92 -39.64 -23.51 7.20
N SER A 93 -40.12 -24.00 6.06
CA SER A 93 -39.39 -24.08 4.80
C SER A 93 -38.89 -22.73 4.28
N LYS A 94 -39.57 -21.63 4.63
CA LYS A 94 -39.20 -20.28 4.18
C LYS A 94 -38.15 -19.64 5.10
N VAL A 95 -38.29 -19.82 6.41
CA VAL A 95 -37.30 -19.35 7.40
C VAL A 95 -35.99 -20.14 7.32
N ALA A 96 -36.08 -21.45 7.05
CA ALA A 96 -34.90 -22.30 6.83
C ALA A 96 -34.10 -21.90 5.58
N ALA A 97 -34.77 -21.43 4.52
CA ALA A 97 -34.10 -20.93 3.31
C ALA A 97 -33.27 -19.67 3.57
N GLU A 98 -33.68 -18.80 4.49
CA GLU A 98 -32.90 -17.62 4.89
C GLU A 98 -31.74 -18.00 5.83
N MET A 99 -31.94 -18.95 6.75
CA MET A 99 -30.87 -19.46 7.64
C MET A 99 -29.82 -20.34 6.95
N GLN A 100 -30.03 -20.74 5.69
CA GLN A 100 -29.06 -21.49 4.88
C GLN A 100 -28.50 -20.70 3.69
N SER A 101 -28.67 -19.37 3.69
CA SER A 101 -27.74 -18.49 2.98
C SER A 101 -26.35 -18.61 3.63
N GLY A 102 -25.47 -19.42 3.03
CA GLY A 102 -24.08 -19.62 3.45
C GLY A 102 -23.19 -18.41 3.15
N ALA A 103 -23.69 -17.22 3.46
CA ALA A 103 -23.09 -15.94 3.12
C ALA A 103 -21.69 -15.82 3.71
N SER A 104 -20.70 -15.62 2.84
CA SER A 104 -19.33 -15.32 3.24
C SER A 104 -19.31 -14.07 4.14
N MET A 105 -18.34 -13.97 5.04
CA MET A 105 -18.20 -12.78 5.91
C MET A 105 -18.10 -11.47 5.10
N MET A 106 -17.66 -11.54 3.84
CA MET A 106 -17.59 -10.39 2.92
C MET A 106 -18.91 -10.09 2.17
N GLU A 107 -19.92 -10.95 2.22
CA GLU A 107 -21.28 -10.65 1.72
C GLU A 107 -22.06 -9.74 2.70
N GLN A 108 -21.71 -9.80 3.98
CA GLN A 108 -22.21 -8.88 5.01
C GLN A 108 -21.39 -7.58 5.10
N LEU A 109 -20.26 -7.48 4.41
CA LEU A 109 -19.42 -6.28 4.41
C LEU A 109 -19.92 -5.25 3.38
N VAL A 110 -20.53 -4.20 3.94
CA VAL A 110 -20.96 -2.95 3.27
C VAL A 110 -19.95 -2.55 2.17
N PRO A 111 -20.39 -2.26 0.93
CA PRO A 111 -19.51 -2.08 -0.23
C PRO A 111 -18.37 -1.08 -0.05
N GLU A 112 -18.62 0.00 0.71
CA GLU A 112 -17.67 1.03 1.08
C GLU A 112 -16.53 0.48 1.95
N ILE A 113 -16.83 -0.42 2.89
CA ILE A 113 -15.84 -1.09 3.75
C ILE A 113 -15.04 -2.10 2.92
N THR A 114 -15.72 -2.88 2.08
CA THR A 114 -15.07 -3.82 1.14
C THR A 114 -14.09 -3.08 0.22
N THR A 115 -14.52 -1.97 -0.39
CA THR A 115 -13.68 -1.13 -1.28
C THR A 115 -12.49 -0.53 -0.52
N HIS A 116 -12.72 -0.03 0.70
CA HIS A 116 -11.63 0.52 1.52
C HIS A 116 -10.65 -0.56 1.99
N ALA A 117 -11.11 -1.76 2.33
CA ALA A 117 -10.24 -2.90 2.67
C ALA A 117 -9.40 -3.36 1.46
N LEU A 118 -10.01 -3.42 0.27
CA LEU A 118 -9.32 -3.69 -0.99
C LEU A 118 -8.23 -2.64 -1.27
N SER A 119 -8.44 -1.38 -0.90
CA SER A 119 -7.45 -0.30 -1.11
C SER A 119 -6.08 -0.61 -0.51
N TYR A 120 -6.04 -1.29 0.65
CA TYR A 120 -4.79 -1.58 1.39
C TYR A 120 -3.96 -2.72 0.78
N LEU A 121 -4.53 -3.49 -0.14
CA LEU A 121 -3.87 -4.65 -0.74
C LEU A 121 -2.95 -4.22 -1.89
N ASP A 122 -1.76 -4.81 -1.95
CA ASP A 122 -0.89 -4.70 -3.12
C ASP A 122 -1.52 -5.40 -4.34
N TYR A 123 -1.08 -5.04 -5.55
CA TYR A 123 -1.61 -5.63 -6.78
C TYR A 123 -1.54 -7.19 -6.78
N PRO A 124 -0.43 -7.83 -6.34
CA PRO A 124 -0.40 -9.28 -6.10
C PRO A 124 -1.48 -9.81 -5.16
N SER A 125 -1.77 -9.15 -4.04
CA SER A 125 -2.85 -9.58 -3.12
C SER A 125 -4.24 -9.35 -3.69
N LEU A 126 -4.45 -8.28 -4.47
CA LEU A 126 -5.69 -8.06 -5.21
C LEU A 126 -5.92 -9.13 -6.30
N CYS A 127 -4.86 -9.58 -6.97
CA CYS A 127 -4.93 -10.73 -7.87
C CYS A 127 -5.28 -12.01 -7.09
N ARG A 128 -4.55 -12.34 -6.01
CA ARG A 128 -4.83 -13.50 -5.16
C ARG A 128 -6.27 -13.51 -4.64
N LEU A 129 -6.74 -12.39 -4.09
CA LEU A 129 -8.11 -12.25 -3.57
C LEU A 129 -9.16 -12.42 -4.67
N SER A 130 -8.94 -11.88 -5.87
CA SER A 130 -9.86 -12.05 -7.01
C SER A 130 -9.97 -13.51 -7.53
N MET A 131 -9.09 -14.40 -7.08
CA MET A 131 -9.11 -15.82 -7.42
C MET A 131 -9.82 -16.69 -6.36
N THR A 132 -10.10 -16.19 -5.16
CA THR A 132 -10.61 -17.02 -4.05
C THR A 132 -12.04 -17.53 -4.27
N ASN A 133 -12.96 -16.67 -4.70
CA ASN A 133 -14.32 -17.04 -5.10
C ASN A 133 -14.91 -16.03 -6.10
N SER A 134 -16.11 -16.31 -6.63
CA SER A 134 -16.80 -15.47 -7.62
C SER A 134 -17.14 -14.07 -7.13
N LEU A 135 -17.54 -13.92 -5.86
CA LEU A 135 -17.89 -12.64 -5.25
C LEU A 135 -16.66 -11.77 -5.03
N MET A 136 -15.55 -12.37 -4.57
CA MET A 136 -14.27 -11.67 -4.40
C MET A 136 -13.67 -11.29 -5.75
N ARG A 137 -13.91 -12.10 -6.80
CA ARG A 137 -13.59 -11.71 -8.19
C ARG A 137 -14.41 -10.53 -8.66
N LYS A 138 -15.69 -10.42 -8.29
CA LYS A 138 -16.54 -9.27 -8.62
C LYS A 138 -16.07 -8.03 -7.85
N ALA A 139 -16.03 -8.08 -6.53
CA ALA A 139 -15.64 -6.95 -5.68
C ALA A 139 -14.23 -6.43 -5.98
N ALA A 140 -13.24 -7.32 -6.13
CA ALA A 140 -11.87 -6.90 -6.42
C ALA A 140 -11.69 -6.31 -7.83
N ASN A 141 -12.66 -6.43 -8.73
CA ASN A 141 -12.60 -5.90 -10.11
C ASN A 141 -13.80 -4.99 -10.44
N ASP A 142 -14.50 -4.43 -9.44
CA ASP A 142 -15.54 -3.42 -9.67
C ASP A 142 -14.88 -2.07 -9.99
N ASP A 143 -14.86 -1.72 -11.27
CA ASP A 143 -14.15 -0.55 -11.77
C ASP A 143 -14.76 0.78 -11.28
N ASN A 144 -16.05 0.78 -10.92
CA ASN A 144 -16.70 1.96 -10.31
C ASN A 144 -16.26 2.15 -8.86
N ALA A 145 -16.11 1.06 -8.11
CA ALA A 145 -15.56 1.10 -6.76
C ALA A 145 -14.12 1.63 -6.76
N TRP A 146 -13.28 1.17 -7.70
CA TRP A 146 -11.92 1.69 -7.88
C TRP A 146 -11.90 3.16 -8.33
N LYS A 147 -12.84 3.61 -9.18
CA LYS A 147 -12.98 5.03 -9.53
C LYS A 147 -13.33 5.89 -8.31
N ALA A 148 -14.35 5.50 -7.55
CA ALA A 148 -14.78 6.23 -6.36
C ALA A 148 -13.67 6.34 -5.31
N LEU A 149 -12.92 5.25 -5.11
CA LEU A 149 -11.75 5.19 -4.23
C LEU A 149 -10.60 6.10 -4.72
N TYR A 150 -10.34 6.17 -6.03
CA TYR A 150 -9.32 7.07 -6.59
C TYR A 150 -9.62 8.55 -6.29
N HIS A 151 -10.85 9.00 -6.54
CA HIS A 151 -11.25 10.38 -6.29
C HIS A 151 -11.29 10.74 -4.79
N LYS A 152 -11.52 9.75 -3.92
CA LYS A 152 -11.43 9.91 -2.47
C LYS A 152 -9.98 10.11 -2.00
N ASP A 153 -9.05 9.31 -2.53
CA ASP A 153 -7.70 9.19 -1.95
C ASP A 153 -6.67 10.15 -2.55
N PHE A 154 -6.85 10.62 -3.80
CA PHE A 154 -5.83 11.43 -4.50
C PHE A 154 -6.25 12.87 -4.83
N THR A 155 -7.23 13.08 -5.73
CA THR A 155 -7.67 14.44 -6.15
C THR A 155 -8.97 14.41 -6.99
N LEU A 156 -9.66 15.56 -7.04
CA LEU A 156 -10.79 15.85 -7.95
C LEU A 156 -10.34 16.40 -9.31
N GLU A 157 -9.05 16.73 -9.46
CA GLU A 157 -8.49 16.81 -10.81
C GLU A 157 -8.59 15.41 -11.45
N GLN A 158 -8.93 15.34 -12.75
CA GLN A 158 -9.03 14.11 -13.58
C GLN A 158 -10.40 13.39 -13.66
N ASP A 159 -11.53 14.03 -13.38
CA ASP A 159 -12.87 13.45 -13.62
C ASP A 159 -13.10 12.90 -15.05
N SER A 160 -12.41 13.49 -16.04
CA SER A 160 -12.44 13.13 -17.47
C SER A 160 -11.48 12.01 -17.89
N VAL A 161 -10.65 11.46 -17.00
CA VAL A 161 -9.69 10.40 -17.35
C VAL A 161 -10.39 9.05 -17.51
N THR A 162 -9.99 8.32 -18.55
CA THR A 162 -10.43 6.95 -18.87
C THR A 162 -9.20 6.03 -18.90
N PRO A 163 -8.87 5.34 -17.79
CA PRO A 163 -7.63 4.56 -17.74
C PRO A 163 -7.69 3.32 -18.65
N VAL A 164 -6.67 3.16 -19.51
CA VAL A 164 -6.62 2.10 -20.54
C VAL A 164 -6.69 0.67 -19.98
N ASN A 165 -6.28 0.46 -18.73
CA ASN A 165 -6.28 -0.83 -18.03
C ASN A 165 -7.29 -0.87 -16.87
N GLY A 166 -8.29 0.02 -16.87
CA GLY A 166 -9.27 0.17 -15.79
C GLY A 166 -8.75 0.94 -14.57
N TRP A 167 -9.68 1.43 -13.76
CA TRP A 167 -9.39 2.18 -12.53
C TRP A 167 -8.62 1.38 -11.50
N LYS A 168 -8.81 0.05 -11.45
CA LYS A 168 -8.01 -0.84 -10.58
C LYS A 168 -6.51 -0.72 -10.82
N ALA A 169 -6.10 -0.85 -12.08
CA ALA A 169 -4.69 -0.79 -12.46
C ALA A 169 -4.13 0.64 -12.27
N TYR A 170 -4.93 1.64 -12.61
CA TYR A 170 -4.58 3.06 -12.48
C TYR A 170 -4.39 3.48 -11.01
N TYR A 171 -5.28 3.05 -10.12
CA TYR A 171 -5.18 3.25 -8.67
C TYR A 171 -3.92 2.59 -8.10
N ALA A 172 -3.67 1.33 -8.46
CA ALA A 172 -2.48 0.60 -8.02
C ALA A 172 -1.16 1.26 -8.51
N ALA A 173 -1.12 1.73 -9.75
CA ALA A 173 0.03 2.43 -10.31
C ALA A 173 0.24 3.81 -9.65
N THR A 174 -0.83 4.58 -9.42
CA THR A 174 -0.75 5.88 -8.73
C THR A 174 -0.27 5.71 -7.28
N ARG A 175 -0.78 4.71 -6.56
CA ARG A 175 -0.30 4.34 -5.22
C ARG A 175 1.19 3.93 -5.23
N ALA A 176 1.62 3.16 -6.23
CA ALA A 176 3.03 2.79 -6.39
C ALA A 176 3.94 4.01 -6.63
N ILE A 177 3.51 4.96 -7.49
CA ILE A 177 4.22 6.22 -7.75
C ILE A 177 4.32 7.10 -6.50
N MET A 178 3.25 7.22 -5.71
CA MET A 178 3.25 7.97 -4.45
C MET A 178 4.22 7.36 -3.41
N ASN A 179 4.31 6.03 -3.35
CA ASN A 179 5.28 5.33 -2.50
C ASN A 179 6.72 5.57 -2.99
N VAL A 180 6.98 5.46 -4.30
CA VAL A 180 8.29 5.72 -4.90
C VAL A 180 8.72 7.18 -4.72
N ASN A 181 7.80 8.13 -4.84
CA ASN A 181 8.06 9.54 -4.57
C ASN A 181 8.34 9.83 -3.09
N THR A 182 7.70 9.09 -2.16
CA THR A 182 8.10 9.11 -0.73
C THR A 182 9.53 8.60 -0.55
N GLU A 183 9.90 7.52 -1.22
CA GLU A 183 11.23 6.92 -1.11
C GLU A 183 12.36 7.82 -1.63
N PHE A 184 12.10 8.65 -2.64
CA PHE A 184 13.03 9.72 -3.07
C PHE A 184 13.45 10.62 -1.88
N PHE A 185 12.49 11.06 -1.06
CA PHE A 185 12.78 11.88 0.13
C PHE A 185 13.42 11.08 1.26
N ASN A 186 13.15 9.77 1.39
CA ASN A 186 13.86 8.89 2.34
C ASN A 186 15.34 8.73 1.96
N ILE A 187 15.64 8.57 0.67
CA ILE A 187 17.00 8.48 0.15
C ILE A 187 17.78 9.78 0.39
N ILE A 188 17.13 10.95 0.19
CA ILE A 188 17.75 12.25 0.47
C ILE A 188 17.98 12.43 1.98
N ARG A 189 16.98 12.17 2.83
CA ARG A 189 17.10 12.28 4.30
C ARG A 189 18.18 11.36 4.88
N SER A 190 18.36 10.18 4.29
CA SER A 190 19.43 9.23 4.66
C SER A 190 20.77 9.49 3.94
N ARG A 191 20.84 10.48 3.04
CA ARG A 191 22.00 10.80 2.17
C ARG A 191 22.59 9.57 1.46
N SER A 192 21.74 8.59 1.13
CA SER A 192 22.20 7.29 0.65
C SER A 192 22.57 7.36 -0.83
N PHE A 193 23.81 7.79 -1.11
CA PHE A 193 24.36 7.87 -2.48
C PHE A 193 24.23 6.57 -3.29
N PRO A 194 24.44 5.36 -2.72
CA PRO A 194 24.18 4.11 -3.46
C PRO A 194 22.70 3.90 -3.79
N ALA A 195 21.78 4.27 -2.88
CA ALA A 195 20.35 4.16 -3.15
C ALA A 195 19.90 5.18 -4.21
N MET A 196 20.38 6.44 -4.15
CA MET A 196 20.11 7.45 -5.17
C MET A 196 20.64 7.02 -6.55
N SER A 197 21.85 6.48 -6.61
CA SER A 197 22.42 5.88 -7.83
C SER A 197 21.49 4.80 -8.41
N CYS A 198 21.01 3.89 -7.55
CA CYS A 198 20.06 2.85 -7.94
C CYS A 198 18.62 3.36 -8.17
N PHE A 199 18.28 4.63 -7.89
CA PHE A 199 16.94 5.19 -8.01
C PHE A 199 16.68 5.87 -9.36
N TRP A 200 17.72 6.47 -9.94
CA TRP A 200 17.68 7.00 -11.31
C TRP A 200 17.77 5.90 -12.37
N LEU A 201 17.19 6.15 -13.54
CA LEU A 201 17.41 5.29 -14.70
C LEU A 201 18.82 5.53 -15.26
N ASN A 202 19.56 4.45 -15.53
CA ASN A 202 20.88 4.54 -16.18
C ASN A 202 20.72 4.74 -17.70
N ALA A 203 20.48 5.99 -18.10
CA ALA A 203 20.34 6.42 -19.49
C ALA A 203 21.03 7.78 -19.73
N ASP A 204 21.24 8.12 -21.00
CA ASP A 204 21.82 9.39 -21.47
C ASP A 204 20.81 10.55 -21.46
N TYR A 205 19.52 10.26 -21.62
CA TYR A 205 18.47 11.27 -21.70
C TYR A 205 17.96 11.79 -20.35
N VAL A 206 18.33 11.20 -19.19
CA VAL A 206 17.86 11.69 -17.87
C VAL A 206 18.33 13.13 -17.59
N LYS A 207 17.54 13.87 -16.78
CA LYS A 207 17.74 15.31 -16.51
C LYS A 207 17.53 15.66 -15.04
N CYS A 208 18.49 16.34 -14.42
CA CYS A 208 18.33 16.90 -13.08
C CYS A 208 18.52 18.41 -13.11
N ILE A 209 17.57 19.16 -12.54
CA ILE A 209 17.68 20.59 -12.28
C ILE A 209 17.55 20.79 -10.77
N HIS A 210 18.64 21.21 -10.14
CA HIS A 210 18.66 21.51 -8.70
C HIS A 210 18.12 22.92 -8.43
N ALA A 211 17.73 23.19 -7.19
CA ALA A 211 17.18 24.50 -6.80
C ALA A 211 18.15 25.68 -6.97
N SER A 212 19.44 25.41 -7.17
CA SER A 212 20.47 26.38 -7.59
C SER A 212 20.28 26.89 -9.03
N GLY A 213 19.43 26.26 -9.83
CA GLY A 213 19.29 26.50 -11.27
C GLY A 213 20.26 25.71 -12.14
N GLU A 214 21.15 24.91 -11.53
CA GLU A 214 22.11 24.07 -12.27
C GLU A 214 21.41 22.89 -12.96
N HIS A 215 21.72 22.69 -14.23
CA HIS A 215 21.14 21.65 -15.08
C HIS A 215 22.17 20.59 -15.47
N TYR A 216 21.85 19.32 -15.18
CA TYR A 216 22.68 18.15 -15.46
C TYR A 216 21.94 17.19 -16.40
N SER A 217 22.67 16.60 -17.36
CA SER A 217 22.12 15.71 -18.37
C SER A 217 22.91 14.40 -18.47
N GLY A 218 22.20 13.28 -18.50
CA GLY A 218 22.77 11.93 -18.54
C GLY A 218 23.18 11.42 -17.16
N TYR A 219 23.01 10.11 -16.96
CA TYR A 219 23.10 9.46 -15.65
C TYR A 219 24.37 9.83 -14.86
N ASN A 220 25.55 9.80 -15.50
CA ASN A 220 26.82 10.11 -14.81
C ASN A 220 26.84 11.53 -14.22
N ALA A 221 26.41 12.55 -14.98
CA ALA A 221 26.41 13.94 -14.51
C ALA A 221 25.34 14.18 -13.44
N VAL A 222 24.17 13.54 -13.59
CA VAL A 222 23.08 13.59 -12.60
C VAL A 222 23.51 12.95 -11.28
N ILE A 223 24.09 11.75 -11.29
CA ILE A 223 24.53 11.07 -10.07
C ILE A 223 25.71 11.81 -9.41
N GLN A 224 26.63 12.39 -10.19
CA GLN A 224 27.69 13.25 -9.64
C GLN A 224 27.14 14.48 -8.94
N SER A 225 26.08 15.13 -9.45
CA SER A 225 25.49 16.28 -8.74
C SER A 225 24.77 15.89 -7.45
N TRP A 226 24.17 14.70 -7.37
CA TRP A 226 23.67 14.14 -6.10
C TRP A 226 24.79 13.83 -5.10
N GLN A 227 25.97 13.41 -5.57
CA GLN A 227 27.13 13.22 -4.69
C GLN A 227 27.58 14.55 -4.06
N VAL A 228 27.60 15.64 -4.84
CA VAL A 228 27.92 16.98 -4.34
C VAL A 228 26.84 17.47 -3.37
N ALA A 229 25.56 17.30 -3.70
CA ALA A 229 24.44 17.72 -2.86
C ALA A 229 24.42 17.00 -1.48
N PHE A 230 24.75 15.71 -1.44
CA PHE A 230 24.80 14.94 -0.19
C PHE A 230 26.03 15.25 0.69
N ASN A 231 27.05 15.91 0.14
CA ASN A 231 28.24 16.32 0.91
C ASN A 231 28.07 17.67 1.64
N TRP A 232 26.93 18.37 1.49
CA TRP A 232 26.67 19.65 2.15
C TRP A 232 26.14 19.45 3.59
N GLU A 233 26.72 20.16 4.57
CA GLU A 233 26.56 19.91 6.01
C GLU A 233 25.24 20.45 6.63
N GLN A 234 24.09 20.25 5.97
CA GLN A 234 22.77 20.57 6.53
C GLN A 234 21.86 19.36 6.53
N ASP A 235 21.23 19.06 7.67
CA ASP A 235 20.13 18.08 7.77
C ASP A 235 18.85 18.71 7.20
N VAL A 236 18.44 18.23 6.03
CA VAL A 236 17.32 18.78 5.27
C VAL A 236 16.06 17.95 5.52
N ASP A 237 15.20 18.37 6.45
CA ASP A 237 13.91 17.71 6.67
C ASP A 237 12.80 18.33 5.82
N PHE A 238 12.61 17.78 4.61
CA PHE A 238 11.58 18.24 3.69
C PHE A 238 10.16 17.95 4.20
N GLN A 239 9.40 19.01 4.50
CA GLN A 239 7.95 18.94 4.57
C GLN A 239 7.38 18.96 3.15
N VAL A 240 6.90 17.82 2.66
CA VAL A 240 6.30 17.67 1.33
C VAL A 240 4.79 17.90 1.40
N ARG A 241 4.25 18.75 0.53
CA ARG A 241 2.83 19.15 0.49
C ARG A 241 2.32 19.25 -0.97
N ASP A 242 1.02 19.39 -1.14
CA ASP A 242 0.33 19.57 -2.43
C ASP A 242 0.72 18.53 -3.51
N VAL A 243 0.97 17.29 -3.08
CA VAL A 243 1.45 16.22 -3.97
C VAL A 243 0.36 15.77 -4.93
N ARG A 244 0.63 15.88 -6.23
CA ARG A 244 -0.23 15.43 -7.33
C ARG A 244 0.53 14.48 -8.24
N ALA A 245 0.11 13.21 -8.27
CA ALA A 245 0.63 12.22 -9.20
C ALA A 245 -0.26 12.09 -10.44
N ARG A 246 0.35 11.79 -11.59
CA ARG A 246 -0.30 11.46 -12.86
C ARG A 246 0.43 10.25 -13.46
N VAL A 247 -0.30 9.28 -13.99
CA VAL A 247 0.26 8.08 -14.62
C VAL A 247 -0.28 7.95 -16.04
N LEU A 248 0.59 7.62 -16.98
CA LEU A 248 0.27 7.31 -18.37
C LEU A 248 1.08 6.06 -18.76
N THR A 249 0.40 4.91 -18.79
CA THR A 249 0.97 3.56 -19.02
C THR A 249 2.20 3.25 -18.15
N ASP A 250 3.37 3.53 -18.69
CA ASP A 250 4.73 3.20 -18.26
C ASP A 250 5.54 4.47 -17.91
N MET A 251 4.93 5.65 -18.02
CA MET A 251 5.46 6.92 -17.53
C MET A 251 4.55 7.51 -16.45
N ALA A 252 5.12 8.27 -15.53
CA ALA A 252 4.37 9.02 -14.53
C ALA A 252 5.08 10.33 -14.19
N TRP A 253 4.34 11.32 -13.71
CA TRP A 253 4.94 12.51 -13.09
C TRP A 253 4.23 12.88 -11.79
N VAL A 254 5.00 13.45 -10.87
CA VAL A 254 4.53 13.96 -9.59
C VAL A 254 4.95 15.41 -9.48
N THR A 255 3.99 16.32 -9.28
CA THR A 255 4.25 17.70 -8.87
C THR A 255 3.96 17.84 -7.38
N MET A 256 4.75 18.66 -6.69
CA MET A 256 4.61 18.89 -5.25
C MET A 256 5.26 20.22 -4.83
N LYS A 257 4.92 20.69 -3.63
CA LYS A 257 5.65 21.76 -2.93
C LYS A 257 6.46 21.15 -1.80
N THR A 258 7.67 21.64 -1.60
CA THR A 258 8.52 21.21 -0.49
C THR A 258 9.04 22.41 0.29
N PHE A 259 9.04 22.30 1.61
CA PHE A 259 9.55 23.33 2.52
C PHE A 259 10.71 22.70 3.31
N VAL A 260 11.81 23.44 3.47
CA VAL A 260 13.00 23.01 4.24
C VAL A 260 13.03 23.72 5.58
N ASP A 261 12.92 25.04 5.56
CA ASP A 261 12.70 25.86 6.74
C ASP A 261 11.59 26.89 6.44
N ILE A 262 11.11 27.60 7.46
CA ILE A 262 10.21 28.74 7.31
C ILE A 262 10.88 29.85 6.50
N ASP A 263 12.17 30.09 6.76
CA ASP A 263 12.94 31.19 6.16
C ASP A 263 13.47 30.88 4.75
N SER A 264 13.55 29.60 4.35
CA SER A 264 14.05 29.21 3.01
C SER A 264 13.05 29.49 1.88
N GLY A 265 11.78 29.70 2.23
CA GLY A 265 10.66 29.66 1.29
C GLY A 265 10.34 28.25 0.77
N PRO A 266 9.25 28.09 0.00
CA PRO A 266 8.91 26.84 -0.67
C PRO A 266 9.71 26.63 -1.95
N PHE A 267 9.91 25.37 -2.31
CA PHE A 267 10.32 24.95 -3.64
C PHE A 267 9.13 24.29 -4.36
N ASN A 268 8.96 24.56 -5.64
CA ASN A 268 8.11 23.73 -6.52
C ASN A 268 8.99 22.63 -7.11
N MET A 269 8.59 21.37 -6.93
CA MET A 269 9.29 20.21 -7.44
C MET A 269 8.43 19.41 -8.43
N THR A 270 9.07 18.94 -9.50
CA THR A 270 8.51 17.95 -10.43
C THR A 270 9.46 16.76 -10.55
N ASN A 271 8.94 15.56 -10.29
CA ASN A 271 9.62 14.29 -10.53
C ASN A 271 8.91 13.56 -11.67
N VAL A 272 9.64 13.03 -12.65
CA VAL A 272 9.13 12.17 -13.74
C VAL A 272 9.78 10.80 -13.62
N PHE A 273 8.96 9.75 -13.70
CA PHE A 273 9.33 8.36 -13.52
C PHE A 273 8.96 7.53 -14.75
N GLU A 274 9.75 6.48 -15.01
CA GLU A 274 9.46 5.46 -16.02
C GLU A 274 9.50 4.05 -15.43
N PHE A 275 8.65 3.16 -15.95
CA PHE A 275 8.47 1.79 -15.47
C PHE A 275 9.25 0.79 -16.32
N HIS A 276 10.42 0.40 -15.85
CA HIS A 276 11.32 -0.54 -16.52
C HIS A 276 11.38 -1.85 -15.72
N HIS A 277 11.17 -2.98 -16.41
CA HIS A 277 11.39 -4.34 -15.85
C HIS A 277 10.70 -4.63 -14.49
N GLY A 278 9.52 -4.05 -14.26
CA GLY A 278 8.76 -4.23 -13.01
C GLY A 278 9.02 -3.17 -11.92
N ARG A 279 9.84 -2.15 -12.21
CA ARG A 279 10.23 -1.12 -11.24
C ARG A 279 10.14 0.29 -11.85
N TRP A 280 9.72 1.26 -11.03
CA TRP A 280 9.79 2.68 -11.38
C TRP A 280 11.19 3.25 -11.10
N TYR A 281 11.70 4.04 -12.05
CA TYR A 281 12.98 4.75 -11.99
C TYR A 281 12.76 6.24 -12.23
N LEU A 282 13.52 7.09 -11.55
CA LEU A 282 13.51 8.54 -11.78
C LEU A 282 14.26 8.88 -13.08
N VAL A 283 13.62 9.63 -13.97
CA VAL A 283 14.20 10.08 -15.25
C VAL A 283 14.33 11.59 -15.35
N HIS A 284 13.50 12.34 -14.63
CA HIS A 284 13.65 13.78 -14.47
C HIS A 284 13.36 14.23 -13.04
N HIS A 285 14.23 15.08 -12.50
CA HIS A 285 13.98 15.90 -11.31
C HIS A 285 14.15 17.37 -11.70
N HIS A 286 13.24 18.21 -11.24
CA HIS A 286 13.36 19.66 -11.31
C HIS A 286 12.85 20.26 -10.01
N SER A 287 13.73 20.91 -9.25
CA SER A 287 13.39 21.76 -8.11
C SER A 287 13.63 23.23 -8.46
N SER A 288 12.70 24.11 -8.05
CA SER A 288 12.75 25.54 -8.33
C SER A 288 12.28 26.35 -7.12
N VAL A 289 13.00 27.42 -6.78
CA VAL A 289 12.61 28.33 -5.68
C VAL A 289 11.31 29.05 -6.03
N MET A 290 10.32 29.03 -5.13
CA MET A 290 9.11 29.82 -5.28
C MET A 290 9.31 31.20 -4.64
N LEU A 291 9.50 32.23 -5.47
CA LEU A 291 9.52 33.61 -5.00
C LEU A 291 8.19 33.98 -4.30
N PRO A 292 8.22 34.73 -3.18
CA PRO A 292 7.01 35.25 -2.56
C PRO A 292 6.20 36.10 -3.55
N ALA A 293 4.92 35.78 -3.71
CA ALA A 293 4.03 36.52 -4.60
C ALA A 293 3.70 37.89 -4.00
N GLY A 294 4.28 38.96 -4.57
CA GLY A 294 3.99 40.34 -4.17
C GLY A 294 5.12 41.08 -3.44
N GLY A 295 6.38 40.89 -3.85
CA GLY A 295 7.31 42.03 -3.78
C GLY A 295 6.84 43.09 -4.79
N ASP A 296 6.50 44.29 -4.32
CA ASP A 296 6.05 45.37 -5.20
C ASP A 296 7.17 45.75 -6.19
N MET A 297 6.90 45.56 -7.49
CA MET A 297 7.81 45.94 -8.57
C MET A 297 7.71 47.46 -8.79
N GLY A 298 8.15 48.20 -7.78
CA GLY A 298 8.23 49.65 -7.77
C GLY A 298 8.97 50.13 -9.02
N GLN A 299 8.22 50.66 -9.97
CA GLN A 299 8.67 50.87 -11.34
C GLN A 299 9.72 51.99 -11.37
N GLN A 300 11.00 51.62 -11.29
CA GLN A 300 12.11 52.58 -11.24
C GLN A 300 12.44 53.13 -12.64
N ILE A 301 11.46 53.86 -13.19
CA ILE A 301 11.59 54.63 -14.43
C ILE A 301 12.79 55.57 -14.27
N HIS A 302 13.83 55.33 -15.07
CA HIS A 302 14.96 56.25 -15.13
C HIS A 302 14.54 57.51 -15.90
N GLY A 303 14.76 58.66 -15.28
CA GLY A 303 14.70 60.00 -15.87
C GLY A 303 15.98 60.76 -15.56
#